data_AF-A0A2V8SP86-F1
#
_entry.id   AF-A0A2V8SP86-F1
#
_cell.length_a   1.000
_cell.length_b   1.000
_cell.length_c   1.000
_cell.angle_alpha   90.00
_cell.angle_beta   90.00
_cell.angle_gamma   90.00
#
_symmetry.space_group_name_H-M   'P 1'
#
loop_
_entity.id
_entity.type
_entity.pdbx_description
1 polymer ?
#
loop_
_entity_poly.entity_id
_entity_poly.type
_entity_poly.pdbx_seq_one_letter_code
_entity_poly.pdbx_strand_id
1 'polypeptide(L)'
;MKILVLTIGLLIVVFLSVDKTLAQETAATPDVDKYIGLLRKDLRSGKKQFIAANITLTDTEATAFWPIYDRYAAENERINNDRLTLLKEYAANIDKLTDGQALALNNKSLAIDSSFTSLRQRYIPQFVKVLKGKNLARFFQIDKRIGLLIDLQLAAGIPIVEP
;
A
#
# COMPACT_ATOMS: atom_id res chain seq x y z
N MET A 1 -16.21 28.21 -1.28
CA MET A 1 -16.59 26.79 -1.17
C MET A 1 -17.41 26.44 -2.39
N LYS A 2 -16.84 25.69 -3.34
CA LYS A 2 -17.55 25.15 -4.51
C LYS A 2 -17.01 23.75 -4.75
N ILE A 3 -17.85 22.76 -4.48
CA ILE A 3 -17.58 21.34 -4.68
C ILE A 3 -17.81 21.08 -6.17
N LEU A 4 -16.78 20.60 -6.86
CA LEU A 4 -16.84 20.19 -8.25
C LEU A 4 -17.13 18.68 -8.28
N VAL A 5 -18.39 18.31 -8.50
CA VAL A 5 -18.80 16.95 -8.82
C VAL A 5 -18.70 16.81 -10.35
N LEU A 6 -17.78 15.97 -10.82
CA LEU A 6 -17.65 15.60 -12.24
C LEU A 6 -18.07 14.14 -12.41
N THR A 7 -19.34 13.99 -12.76
CA THR A 7 -19.91 12.99 -13.69
C THR A 7 -19.18 11.64 -13.84
N ILE A 8 -19.73 10.60 -13.20
CA ILE A 8 -19.57 9.21 -13.65
C ILE A 8 -20.73 8.92 -14.59
N GLY A 9 -20.45 9.02 -15.89
CA GLY A 9 -21.35 8.57 -16.95
C GLY A 9 -21.16 7.08 -17.21
N LEU A 10 -22.21 6.32 -16.91
CA LEU A 10 -22.73 5.17 -17.65
C LEU A 10 -21.74 4.32 -18.47
N LEU A 11 -21.46 3.11 -17.98
CA LEU A 11 -21.13 1.95 -18.82
C LEU A 11 -21.92 0.75 -18.29
N ILE A 12 -23.14 0.60 -18.81
CA ILE A 12 -23.87 -0.67 -18.77
C ILE A 12 -23.36 -1.47 -19.97
N VAL A 13 -22.69 -2.60 -19.71
CA VAL A 13 -22.64 -3.70 -20.66
C VAL A 13 -23.10 -4.95 -19.93
N VAL A 14 -24.24 -5.44 -20.41
CA VAL A 14 -24.86 -6.72 -20.14
C VAL A 14 -23.89 -7.85 -20.46
N PHE A 15 -23.71 -8.80 -19.54
CA PHE A 15 -23.24 -10.15 -19.88
C PHE A 15 -24.22 -11.17 -19.28
N LEU A 16 -25.25 -11.49 -20.07
CA LEU A 16 -25.96 -12.77 -20.01
C LEU A 16 -25.32 -13.66 -21.08
N SER A 17 -24.88 -14.85 -20.63
CA SER A 17 -24.31 -16.01 -21.35
C SER A 17 -22.92 -16.34 -20.81
N VAL A 18 -22.89 -17.08 -19.69
CA VAL A 18 -21.66 -17.73 -19.21
C VAL A 18 -21.48 -18.98 -20.06
N ASP A 19 -20.87 -18.82 -21.23
CA ASP A 19 -20.18 -19.93 -21.88
C ASP A 19 -19.06 -20.39 -20.94
N LYS A 20 -19.11 -21.67 -20.54
CA LYS A 20 -18.09 -22.36 -19.74
C LYS A 20 -16.81 -22.58 -20.57
N THR A 21 -16.20 -21.50 -21.04
CA THR A 21 -15.00 -21.56 -21.87
C THR A 21 -14.13 -20.31 -21.68
N LEU A 22 -14.00 -19.86 -20.43
CA LEU A 22 -12.76 -19.24 -19.96
C LEU A 22 -11.96 -20.41 -19.39
N ALA A 23 -11.30 -21.19 -20.25
CA ALA A 23 -9.91 -20.93 -20.59
C ALA A 23 -9.11 -20.69 -19.30
N GLN A 24 -8.68 -21.81 -18.71
CA GLN A 24 -7.58 -21.98 -17.78
C GLN A 24 -6.65 -20.76 -17.73
N GLU A 25 -6.94 -19.82 -16.83
CA GLU A 25 -5.92 -18.96 -16.25
C GLU A 25 -4.98 -19.92 -15.52
N THR A 26 -3.91 -20.35 -16.20
CA THR A 26 -2.75 -20.91 -15.51
C THR A 26 -2.43 -19.96 -14.39
N ALA A 27 -2.59 -20.43 -13.14
CA ALA A 27 -2.32 -19.67 -11.93
C ALA A 27 -1.01 -18.90 -12.14
N ALA A 28 -1.14 -17.59 -12.35
CA ALA A 28 0.01 -16.74 -12.57
C ALA A 28 0.82 -16.84 -11.28
N THR A 29 2.01 -17.44 -11.35
CA THR A 29 2.94 -17.38 -10.23
C THR A 29 3.08 -15.90 -9.91
N PRO A 30 2.79 -15.47 -8.66
CA PRO A 30 2.92 -14.07 -8.31
C PRO A 30 4.32 -13.63 -8.70
N ASP A 31 4.45 -12.61 -9.55
CA ASP A 31 5.75 -12.05 -9.89
C ASP A 31 6.25 -11.27 -8.65
N VAL A 32 6.79 -12.04 -7.72
CA VAL A 32 7.37 -11.55 -6.48
C VAL A 32 8.43 -10.50 -6.80
N ASP A 33 9.22 -10.68 -7.85
CA ASP A 33 10.29 -9.75 -8.23
C ASP A 33 9.76 -8.38 -8.67
N LYS A 34 8.60 -8.34 -9.34
CA LYS A 34 7.86 -7.10 -9.60
C LYS A 34 7.45 -6.40 -8.30
N TYR A 35 6.91 -7.14 -7.32
CA TYR A 35 6.51 -6.56 -6.02
C TYR A 35 7.71 -6.11 -5.18
N ILE A 36 8.80 -6.84 -5.27
CA ILE A 36 10.10 -6.46 -4.74
C ILE A 36 10.54 -5.10 -5.31
N GLY A 37 10.52 -4.95 -6.64
CA GLY A 37 10.90 -3.71 -7.31
C GLY A 37 10.03 -2.55 -6.87
N LEU A 38 8.70 -2.76 -6.85
CA LEU A 38 7.72 -1.80 -6.39
C LEU A 38 7.99 -1.35 -4.95
N LEU A 39 8.23 -2.27 -4.01
CA LEU A 39 8.34 -1.93 -2.57
C LEU A 39 9.72 -1.43 -2.13
N ARG A 40 10.79 -1.61 -2.94
CA ARG A 40 12.17 -1.29 -2.53
C ARG A 40 12.54 0.20 -2.72
N LYS A 41 13.00 0.60 -3.91
CA LYS A 41 13.73 1.88 -4.08
C LYS A 41 12.95 2.93 -4.88
N ASP A 42 12.23 2.49 -5.90
CA ASP A 42 11.52 3.39 -6.82
C ASP A 42 10.35 4.07 -6.12
N LEU A 43 9.61 3.30 -5.31
CA LEU A 43 8.53 3.84 -4.52
C LEU A 43 9.02 4.72 -3.37
N ARG A 44 10.14 4.41 -2.71
CA ARG A 44 10.67 5.25 -1.62
C ARG A 44 11.08 6.63 -2.13
N SER A 45 11.86 6.66 -3.20
CA SER A 45 12.30 7.91 -3.83
C SER A 45 11.13 8.66 -4.48
N GLY A 46 10.28 7.95 -5.23
CA GLY A 46 9.08 8.51 -5.85
C GLY A 46 8.09 9.07 -4.82
N LYS A 47 7.88 8.39 -3.69
CA LYS A 47 7.02 8.88 -2.59
C LYS A 47 7.58 10.17 -1.98
N LYS A 48 8.89 10.24 -1.72
CA LYS A 48 9.53 11.45 -1.19
C LYS A 48 9.36 12.63 -2.16
N GLN A 49 9.61 12.41 -3.45
CA GLN A 49 9.43 13.42 -4.50
C GLN A 49 7.97 13.85 -4.64
N PHE A 50 7.03 12.90 -4.64
CA PHE A 50 5.60 13.18 -4.73
C PHE A 50 5.13 14.03 -3.54
N ILE A 51 5.57 13.68 -2.33
CA ILE A 51 5.27 14.45 -1.11
C ILE A 51 5.86 15.85 -1.21
N ALA A 52 7.12 15.99 -1.62
CA ALA A 52 7.77 17.29 -1.81
C ALA A 52 7.04 18.17 -2.83
N ALA A 53 6.55 17.57 -3.92
CA ALA A 53 5.82 18.29 -4.97
C ALA A 53 4.39 18.67 -4.56
N ASN A 54 3.80 17.97 -3.59
CA ASN A 54 2.38 18.12 -3.24
C ASN A 54 2.13 18.74 -1.86
N ILE A 55 3.17 19.06 -1.08
CA ILE A 55 3.01 19.74 0.20
C ILE A 55 3.81 21.04 0.18
N THR A 56 3.14 22.15 0.47
CA THR A 56 3.75 23.47 0.51
C THR A 56 4.34 23.72 1.89
N LEU A 57 5.64 23.46 2.06
CA LEU A 57 6.37 23.71 3.29
C LEU A 57 7.10 25.05 3.22
N THR A 58 7.09 25.81 4.31
CA THR A 58 8.09 26.88 4.52
C THR A 58 9.48 26.29 4.71
N ASP A 59 10.53 27.08 4.54
CA ASP A 59 11.92 26.61 4.77
C ASP A 59 12.12 26.06 6.19
N THR A 60 11.50 26.69 7.18
CA THR A 60 11.49 26.25 8.58
C THR A 60 10.76 24.92 8.75
N GLU A 61 9.56 24.77 8.19
CA GLU A 61 8.81 23.52 8.23
C GLU A 61 9.58 22.40 7.50
N ALA A 62 10.14 22.67 6.33
CA ALA A 62 10.89 21.68 5.55
C ALA A 62 12.11 21.15 6.34
N THR A 63 12.88 22.06 6.94
CA THR A 63 14.05 21.72 7.77
C THR A 63 13.68 20.81 8.94
N ALA A 64 12.52 21.04 9.57
CA ALA A 64 12.04 20.23 10.68
C ALA A 64 11.30 18.94 10.25
N PHE A 65 10.63 18.96 9.10
CA PHE A 65 9.80 17.88 8.58
C PHE A 65 10.62 16.71 8.05
N TRP A 66 11.59 16.98 7.17
CA TRP A 66 12.30 15.93 6.45
C TRP A 66 13.03 14.93 7.35
N PRO A 67 13.70 15.34 8.45
CA PRO A 67 14.31 14.39 9.38
C PRO A 67 13.30 13.43 10.04
N ILE A 68 12.07 13.88 10.32
CA ILE A 68 11.00 13.03 10.86
C ILE A 68 10.47 12.11 9.77
N TYR A 69 10.26 12.64 8.56
CA TYR A 69 9.83 11.87 7.41
C TYR A 69 10.81 10.74 7.05
N ASP A 70 12.11 11.02 7.07
CA ASP A 70 13.11 10.01 6.69
C ASP A 70 13.15 8.83 7.68
N ARG A 71 12.96 9.10 8.98
CA ARG A 71 12.80 8.03 9.99
C ARG A 71 11.49 7.26 9.81
N TYR A 72 10.38 7.97 9.57
CA TYR A 72 9.09 7.35 9.27
C TYR A 72 9.17 6.43 8.04
N ALA A 73 9.80 6.91 6.97
CA ALA A 73 9.96 6.17 5.72
C ALA A 73 10.84 4.93 5.92
N ALA A 74 11.93 5.03 6.69
CA ALA A 74 12.79 3.89 6.99
C ALA A 74 12.07 2.81 7.83
N GLU A 75 11.25 3.20 8.81
CA GLU A 75 10.42 2.24 9.54
C GLU A 75 9.30 1.65 8.68
N ASN A 76 8.69 2.44 7.80
CA ASN A 76 7.69 1.96 6.85
C ASN A 76 8.29 0.92 5.89
N GLU A 77 9.53 1.14 5.43
CA GLU A 77 10.28 0.20 4.60
C GLU A 77 10.51 -1.15 5.29
N ARG A 78 10.81 -1.15 6.60
CA ARG A 78 10.95 -2.40 7.36
C ARG A 78 9.65 -3.21 7.35
N ILE A 79 8.51 -2.56 7.58
CA ILE A 79 7.20 -3.23 7.54
C ILE A 79 6.90 -3.75 6.13
N ASN A 80 7.26 -3.00 5.08
CA ASN A 80 7.12 -3.49 3.70
C ASN A 80 8.01 -4.70 3.39
N ASN A 81 9.20 -4.80 4.00
CA ASN A 81 10.05 -5.98 3.86
C ASN A 81 9.42 -7.22 4.52
N ASP A 82 8.75 -7.05 5.66
CA ASP A 82 7.98 -8.11 6.31
C ASP A 82 6.80 -8.54 5.42
N ARG A 83 6.08 -7.58 4.84
CA ARG A 83 5.01 -7.84 3.88
C ARG A 83 5.51 -8.61 2.66
N LEU A 84 6.64 -8.20 2.09
CA LEU A 84 7.25 -8.90 0.97
C LEU A 84 7.66 -10.34 1.33
N THR A 85 8.17 -10.55 2.53
CA THR A 85 8.51 -11.89 3.03
C THR A 85 7.27 -12.77 3.13
N LEU A 86 6.16 -12.22 3.64
CA LEU A 86 4.87 -12.91 3.67
C LEU A 86 4.37 -13.25 2.26
N LEU A 87 4.47 -12.34 1.29
CA LEU A 87 4.06 -12.59 -0.10
C LEU A 87 4.88 -13.70 -0.76
N LYS A 88 6.18 -13.78 -0.45
CA LYS A 88 7.05 -14.88 -0.89
C LYS A 88 6.62 -16.22 -0.31
N GLU A 89 6.36 -16.25 1.00
CA GLU A 89 5.86 -17.44 1.69
C GLU A 89 4.53 -17.89 1.10
N TYR A 90 3.62 -16.96 0.83
CA TYR A 90 2.36 -17.23 0.17
C TYR A 90 2.53 -17.82 -1.22
N ALA A 91 3.28 -17.14 -2.10
CA ALA A 91 3.50 -17.57 -3.47
C ALA A 91 4.16 -18.96 -3.58
N ALA A 92 5.02 -19.32 -2.62
CA ALA A 92 5.69 -20.61 -2.60
C ALA A 92 4.80 -21.77 -2.11
N ASN A 93 3.71 -21.49 -1.40
CA ASN A 93 2.91 -22.51 -0.70
C ASN A 93 1.43 -22.54 -1.09
N ILE A 94 0.94 -21.59 -1.89
CA ILE A 94 -0.49 -21.38 -2.16
C ILE A 94 -1.24 -22.66 -2.57
N ASP A 95 -0.65 -23.50 -3.41
CA ASP A 95 -1.29 -24.72 -3.93
C ASP A 95 -1.37 -25.88 -2.90
N LYS A 96 -0.68 -25.76 -1.75
CA LYS A 96 -0.50 -26.85 -0.78
C LYS A 96 -0.63 -26.36 0.66
N LEU A 97 -1.46 -25.34 0.89
CA LEU A 97 -1.69 -24.80 2.23
C LEU A 97 -2.42 -25.82 3.11
N THR A 98 -1.82 -26.14 4.24
CA THR A 98 -2.53 -26.78 5.37
C THR A 98 -3.34 -25.74 6.14
N ASP A 99 -4.36 -26.18 6.90
CA ASP A 99 -5.16 -25.31 7.78
C ASP A 99 -4.28 -24.44 8.71
N GLY A 100 -3.24 -25.05 9.28
CA GLY A 100 -2.30 -24.35 10.15
C GLY A 100 -1.50 -23.27 9.42
N GLN A 101 -1.08 -23.52 8.17
CA GLN A 101 -0.38 -22.54 7.34
C GLN A 101 -1.31 -21.42 6.90
N ALA A 102 -2.55 -21.74 6.51
CA ALA A 102 -3.56 -20.73 6.16
C ALA A 102 -3.84 -19.77 7.34
N LEU A 103 -3.98 -20.32 8.55
CA LEU A 103 -4.14 -19.51 9.77
C LEU A 103 -2.88 -18.66 10.05
N ALA A 104 -1.69 -19.23 9.92
CA ALA A 104 -0.43 -18.53 10.14
C ALA A 104 -0.25 -17.34 9.17
N LEU A 105 -0.55 -17.53 7.89
CA LEU A 105 -0.49 -16.48 6.87
C LEU A 105 -1.44 -15.32 7.21
N ASN A 106 -2.69 -15.63 7.60
CA ASN A 106 -3.66 -14.63 8.03
C ASN A 106 -3.18 -13.83 9.25
N ASN A 107 -2.67 -14.52 10.28
CA ASN A 107 -2.15 -13.87 11.48
C ASN A 107 -0.95 -12.96 11.17
N LYS A 108 -0.03 -13.40 10.31
CA LYS A 108 1.10 -12.57 9.85
C LYS A 108 0.62 -11.35 9.08
N SER A 109 -0.35 -11.52 8.17
CA SER A 109 -0.95 -10.41 7.42
C SER A 109 -1.57 -9.37 8.35
N LEU A 110 -2.36 -9.82 9.33
CA LEU A 110 -2.99 -8.94 10.32
C LEU A 110 -1.95 -8.20 11.17
N ALA A 111 -0.86 -8.86 11.56
CA ALA A 111 0.23 -8.24 12.31
C ALA A 111 0.95 -7.15 11.49
N ILE A 112 1.12 -7.34 10.18
CA ILE A 112 1.68 -6.33 9.27
C ILE A 112 0.76 -5.11 9.17
N ASP A 113 -0.54 -5.32 8.99
CA ASP A 113 -1.52 -4.24 8.90
C ASP A 113 -1.61 -3.43 10.22
N SER A 114 -1.53 -4.14 11.35
CA SER A 114 -1.40 -3.53 12.67
C SER A 114 -0.13 -2.67 12.76
N SER A 115 1.01 -3.18 12.28
CA SER A 115 2.29 -2.47 12.30
C SER A 115 2.24 -1.15 11.53
N PHE A 116 1.59 -1.11 10.35
CA PHE A 116 1.39 0.15 9.61
C PHE A 116 0.51 1.15 10.36
N THR A 117 -0.49 0.67 11.08
CA THR A 117 -1.37 1.51 11.90
C THR A 117 -0.63 2.06 13.11
N SER A 118 0.09 1.21 13.84
CA SER A 118 0.91 1.61 14.98
C SER A 118 2.02 2.57 14.58
N LEU A 119 2.67 2.37 13.42
CA LEU A 119 3.65 3.31 12.89
C LEU A 119 3.04 4.70 12.73
N ARG A 120 1.89 4.82 12.07
CA ARG A 120 1.20 6.09 11.89
C ARG A 120 0.82 6.72 13.23
N GLN A 121 0.30 5.95 14.18
CA GLN A 121 -0.02 6.43 15.53
C GLN A 121 1.21 7.01 16.25
N ARG A 122 2.38 6.36 16.17
CA ARG A 122 3.63 6.85 16.80
C ARG A 122 4.14 8.15 16.17
N TYR A 123 3.93 8.32 14.86
CA TYR A 123 4.51 9.44 14.12
C TYR A 123 3.60 10.66 14.02
N ILE A 124 2.27 10.51 14.11
CA ILE A 124 1.33 11.65 14.13
C ILE A 124 1.73 12.72 15.18
N PRO A 125 1.97 12.39 16.46
CA PRO A 125 2.37 13.38 17.45
C PRO A 125 3.71 14.09 17.14
N GLN A 126 4.59 13.44 16.38
CA GLN A 126 5.87 14.03 15.97
C GLN A 126 5.66 15.00 14.79
N PHE A 127 4.86 14.62 13.79
CA PHE A 127 4.52 15.48 12.67
C PHE A 127 3.70 16.70 13.10
N VAL A 128 2.81 16.58 14.08
CA VAL A 128 2.04 17.71 14.65
C VAL A 128 2.95 18.81 15.23
N LYS A 129 4.16 18.47 15.68
CA LYS A 129 5.12 19.45 16.20
C LYS A 129 5.73 20.31 15.09
N VAL A 130 5.88 19.76 13.88
CA VAL A 130 6.61 20.40 12.77
C VAL A 130 5.73 20.83 11.60
N LEU A 131 4.51 20.30 11.48
CA LEU A 131 3.52 20.69 10.49
C LEU A 131 2.27 21.23 11.18
N LYS A 132 1.69 22.30 10.63
CA LYS A 132 0.47 22.91 11.15
C LYS A 132 -0.67 22.90 10.13
N GLY A 133 -1.90 22.95 10.66
CA GLY A 133 -3.12 23.14 9.89
C GLY A 133 -3.25 22.19 8.69
N LYS A 134 -3.42 22.78 7.50
CA LYS A 134 -3.70 22.05 6.26
C LYS A 134 -2.52 21.18 5.81
N ASN A 135 -1.28 21.55 6.10
CA ASN A 135 -0.09 20.78 5.70
C ASN A 135 -0.03 19.43 6.40
N LEU A 136 -0.34 19.40 7.70
CA LEU A 136 -0.41 18.15 8.47
C LEU A 136 -1.48 17.21 7.89
N ALA A 137 -2.69 17.71 7.67
CA ALA A 137 -3.78 16.91 7.12
C ALA A 137 -3.44 16.40 5.71
N ARG A 138 -2.90 17.27 4.85
CA ARG A 138 -2.53 16.96 3.48
C ARG A 138 -1.43 15.89 3.42
N PHE A 139 -0.42 15.97 4.29
CA PHE A 139 0.61 14.94 4.41
C PHE A 139 0.01 13.55 4.64
N PHE A 140 -0.79 13.38 5.69
CA PHE A 140 -1.36 12.07 6.01
C PHE A 140 -2.37 11.57 4.99
N GLN A 141 -3.12 12.48 4.35
CA GLN A 141 -4.01 12.11 3.25
C GLN A 141 -3.24 11.60 2.02
N ILE A 142 -2.13 12.26 1.65
CA ILE A 142 -1.26 11.82 0.56
C ILE A 142 -0.61 10.49 0.90
N ASP A 143 -0.01 10.37 2.09
CA ASP A 143 0.65 9.16 2.56
C ASP A 143 -0.28 7.95 2.53
N LYS A 144 -1.52 8.12 3.02
CA LYS A 144 -2.54 7.07 3.01
C LYS A 144 -2.96 6.69 1.59
N ARG A 145 -3.15 7.65 0.68
CA ARG A 145 -3.53 7.37 -0.71
C ARG A 145 -2.45 6.60 -1.46
N ILE A 146 -1.18 6.96 -1.27
CA ILE A 146 -0.05 6.21 -1.83
C ILE A 146 -0.08 4.77 -1.30
N GLY A 147 -0.28 4.58 0.01
CA GLY A 147 -0.47 3.26 0.62
C GLY A 147 -1.57 2.44 -0.05
N LEU A 148 -2.76 3.02 -0.23
CA LEU A 148 -3.91 2.35 -0.85
C LEU A 148 -3.65 1.94 -2.31
N LEU A 149 -2.93 2.76 -3.08
CA LEU A 149 -2.58 2.42 -4.46
C LEU A 149 -1.59 1.24 -4.52
N ILE A 150 -0.65 1.17 -3.57
CA ILE A 150 0.24 0.02 -3.42
C ILE A 150 -0.58 -1.22 -3.04
N ASP A 151 -1.47 -1.11 -2.04
CA ASP A 151 -2.34 -2.20 -1.61
C ASP A 151 -3.16 -2.75 -2.78
N LEU A 152 -3.76 -1.87 -3.59
CA LEU A 152 -4.51 -2.25 -4.78
C LEU A 152 -3.63 -2.96 -5.81
N GLN A 153 -2.43 -2.44 -6.08
CA GLN A 153 -1.51 -3.04 -7.06
C GLN A 153 -1.03 -4.43 -6.61
N LEU A 154 -0.83 -4.63 -5.31
CA LEU A 154 -0.50 -5.93 -4.73
C LEU A 154 -1.70 -6.89 -4.86
N ALA A 155 -2.88 -6.48 -4.37
CA ALA A 155 -4.08 -7.30 -4.41
C ALA A 155 -4.45 -7.74 -5.84
N ALA A 156 -4.26 -6.87 -6.82
CA ALA A 156 -4.57 -7.15 -8.22
C ALA A 156 -3.70 -8.24 -8.87
N GLY A 157 -2.57 -8.64 -8.27
CA GLY A 157 -1.73 -9.70 -8.84
C GLY A 157 -1.28 -10.75 -7.84
N ILE A 158 -1.95 -10.83 -6.69
CA ILE A 158 -1.83 -11.95 -5.77
C ILE A 158 -3.09 -12.81 -5.97
N PRO A 159 -2.96 -14.07 -6.43
CA PRO A 159 -4.11 -14.96 -6.60
C PRO A 159 -4.76 -15.26 -5.26
N ILE A 160 -6.06 -15.54 -5.28
CA ILE A 160 -6.83 -15.94 -4.10
C ILE A 160 -6.67 -17.46 -3.91
N VAL A 161 -6.61 -17.94 -2.67
CA VAL A 161 -6.58 -19.37 -2.35
C VAL A 161 -7.90 -20.02 -2.80
N GLU A 162 -7.82 -21.10 -3.56
CA GLU A 162 -8.97 -21.94 -3.91
C GLU A 162 -9.28 -22.93 -2.78
N PRO A 163 -10.56 -23.30 -2.58
CA PRO A 163 -10.99 -24.21 -1.52
C PRO A 163 -10.59 -25.68 -1.75
#